data_AF-A0A925LQ20-F1
#
_entry.id   AF-A0A925LQ20-F1
#
_cell.length_a   1.000
_cell.length_b   1.000
_cell.length_c   1.000
_cell.angle_alpha   90.00
_cell.angle_beta   90.00
_cell.angle_gamma   90.00
#
_symmetry.space_group_name_H-M   'P 1'
#
loop_
_entity.id
_entity.type
_entity.pdbx_description
1 polymer ?
#
loop_
_entity_poly.entity_id
_entity_poly.type
_entity_poly.pdbx_seq_one_letter_code
_entity_poly.pdbx_strand_id
1 'polypeptide(L)'
;MSEFEQCFCPNEQCKDYSLRGQGNIAVRGKYGKDKSRDLLYCRTCGKRFASTQASALFGLHLPPEAIRQIIHHAAEGVGVRATARLLEMDKDTVNRVILRAGEHCAHVLSGLLTSLNLTEVQLDELWSFVKKRKVLAAPKTLSTSTGRRGSGQLSMPPRAC
;
A
#
# COMPACT_ATOMS: atom_id res chain seq x y z
N MET A 1 -5.19 29.69 -9.74
CA MET A 1 -4.71 28.59 -10.60
C MET A 1 -5.78 27.52 -10.57
N SER A 2 -6.31 27.13 -11.73
CA SER A 2 -7.51 26.27 -11.76
C SER A 2 -7.14 24.82 -11.42
N GLU A 3 -7.84 24.19 -10.47
CA GLU A 3 -7.49 22.88 -9.90
C GLU A 3 -7.42 21.73 -10.94
N PHE A 4 -7.94 21.94 -12.15
CA PHE A 4 -8.02 20.90 -13.19
C PHE A 4 -6.86 20.91 -14.19
N GLU A 5 -5.95 21.88 -14.13
CA GLU A 5 -4.76 21.93 -15.01
C GLU A 5 -3.83 20.72 -14.81
N GLN A 6 -3.88 20.10 -13.63
CA GLN A 6 -3.10 18.92 -13.29
C GLN A 6 -3.80 17.60 -13.63
N CYS A 7 -5.07 17.65 -14.04
CA CYS A 7 -5.82 16.47 -14.43
C CYS A 7 -5.45 16.00 -15.84
N PHE A 8 -5.51 14.70 -16.05
CA PHE A 8 -5.25 14.06 -17.34
C PHE A 8 -6.36 13.04 -17.65
N CYS A 9 -6.45 12.61 -18.90
CA CYS A 9 -7.44 11.61 -19.28
C CYS A 9 -7.06 10.23 -18.70
N PRO A 10 -7.95 9.56 -17.94
CA PRO A 10 -7.74 8.24 -17.37
C PRO A 10 -8.06 7.10 -18.34
N ASN A 11 -8.24 7.40 -19.64
CA ASN A 11 -8.62 6.40 -20.63
C ASN A 11 -7.38 5.97 -21.41
N GLU A 12 -6.91 4.74 -21.19
CA GLU A 12 -5.74 4.19 -21.91
C GLU A 12 -5.92 4.16 -23.43
N GLN A 13 -7.17 4.08 -23.91
CA GLN A 13 -7.49 4.09 -25.34
C GLN A 13 -7.59 5.50 -25.94
N CYS A 14 -7.44 6.56 -25.13
CA CYS A 14 -7.53 7.93 -25.61
C CYS A 14 -6.18 8.38 -26.18
N LYS A 15 -6.22 9.16 -27.27
CA LYS A 15 -5.01 9.77 -27.86
C LYS A 15 -4.26 10.65 -26.86
N ASP A 16 -5.01 11.37 -26.01
CA ASP A 16 -4.46 12.23 -24.98
C ASP A 16 -4.33 11.53 -23.61
N TYR A 17 -4.13 10.21 -23.59
CA TYR A 17 -3.93 9.47 -22.34
C TYR A 17 -2.66 9.95 -21.62
N SER A 18 -2.77 10.20 -20.30
CA SER A 18 -1.66 10.63 -19.44
C SER A 18 -0.96 11.95 -19.84
N LEU A 19 -1.46 12.67 -20.84
CA LEU A 19 -0.96 13.99 -21.24
C LEU A 19 -1.68 15.10 -20.46
N ARG A 20 -0.91 16.00 -19.84
CA ARG A 20 -1.40 17.18 -19.12
C ARG A 20 -1.34 18.43 -20.01
N GLY A 21 -2.15 19.43 -19.70
CA GLY A 21 -2.09 20.74 -20.36
C GLY A 21 -2.59 20.79 -21.82
N GLN A 22 -3.24 19.74 -22.32
CA GLN A 22 -3.74 19.68 -23.71
C GLN A 22 -5.07 20.45 -23.93
N GLY A 23 -5.63 21.09 -22.89
CA GLY A 23 -6.91 21.81 -22.99
C GLY A 23 -8.13 20.93 -23.31
N ASN A 24 -7.95 19.61 -23.32
CA ASN A 24 -8.98 18.62 -23.64
C ASN A 24 -9.87 18.27 -22.44
N ILE A 25 -9.47 18.64 -21.22
CA ILE A 25 -10.25 18.39 -20.00
C ILE A 25 -11.13 19.60 -19.69
N ALA A 26 -12.41 19.36 -19.44
CA ALA A 26 -13.36 20.40 -19.07
C ALA A 26 -14.27 19.93 -17.93
N VAL A 27 -14.81 20.89 -17.17
CA VAL A 27 -15.80 20.62 -16.12
C VAL A 27 -17.16 20.36 -16.79
N ARG A 28 -17.78 19.22 -16.50
CA ARG A 28 -19.16 18.91 -16.92
C ARG A 28 -20.18 19.38 -15.89
N GLY A 29 -19.81 19.33 -14.62
CA GLY A 29 -20.68 19.69 -13.50
C GLY A 29 -20.07 19.26 -12.18
N LYS A 30 -20.91 19.15 -11.15
CA LYS A 30 -20.51 18.68 -9.82
C LYS A 30 -21.33 17.47 -9.41
N TYR A 31 -20.75 16.60 -8.58
CA TYR A 31 -21.36 15.36 -8.10
C TYR A 31 -21.14 15.19 -6.59
N GLY A 32 -21.83 14.21 -6.01
CA GLY A 32 -21.89 13.99 -4.56
C GLY A 32 -23.11 14.66 -3.92
N LYS A 33 -23.41 14.28 -2.66
CA LYS A 33 -24.58 14.78 -1.92
C LYS A 33 -24.60 16.32 -1.86
N ASP A 34 -23.45 16.91 -1.53
CA ASP A 34 -23.32 18.35 -1.37
C ASP A 34 -22.87 19.07 -2.66
N LYS A 35 -22.78 18.34 -3.79
CA LYS A 35 -22.25 18.84 -5.07
C LYS A 35 -20.88 19.54 -4.90
N SER A 36 -20.06 19.06 -3.98
CA SER A 36 -18.75 19.64 -3.67
C SER A 36 -17.63 19.13 -4.57
N ARG A 37 -17.84 18.05 -5.32
CA ARG A 37 -16.80 17.41 -6.14
C ARG A 37 -17.03 17.67 -7.61
N ASP A 38 -16.00 18.08 -8.33
CA ASP A 38 -16.11 18.36 -9.75
C ASP A 38 -16.04 17.07 -10.59
N LEU A 39 -17.00 16.98 -11.51
CA LEU A 39 -17.06 15.94 -12.54
C LEU A 39 -16.47 16.51 -13.82
N LEU A 40 -15.31 16.01 -14.19
CA LEU A 40 -14.59 16.34 -15.39
C LEU A 40 -14.98 15.42 -16.54
N TYR A 41 -14.72 15.87 -17.76
CA TYR A 41 -14.81 15.03 -18.94
C TYR A 41 -13.70 15.39 -19.94
N CYS A 42 -13.25 14.37 -20.66
CA CYS A 42 -12.33 14.55 -21.77
C CYS A 42 -13.13 14.86 -23.04
N ARG A 43 -12.80 15.93 -23.76
CA ARG A 43 -13.40 16.31 -25.05
C ARG A 43 -13.03 15.36 -26.19
N THR A 44 -11.87 14.71 -26.09
CA THR A 44 -11.33 13.82 -27.12
C THR A 44 -11.99 12.45 -27.14
N CYS A 45 -12.23 11.85 -25.95
CA CYS A 45 -12.84 10.52 -25.84
C CYS A 45 -14.22 10.50 -25.17
N GLY A 46 -14.70 11.63 -24.65
CA GLY A 46 -16.00 11.74 -23.96
C GLY A 46 -16.06 11.11 -22.56
N LYS A 47 -15.00 10.45 -22.09
CA LYS A 47 -14.97 9.79 -20.78
C LYS A 47 -15.09 10.83 -19.66
N ARG A 48 -15.95 10.53 -18.67
CA ARG A 48 -16.19 11.35 -17.48
C ARG A 48 -15.44 10.80 -16.29
N PHE A 49 -14.93 11.67 -15.44
CA PHE A 49 -14.17 11.28 -14.26
C PHE A 49 -14.14 12.37 -13.18
N ALA A 50 -13.82 11.99 -11.95
CA ALA A 50 -13.68 12.94 -10.85
C ALA A 50 -12.36 13.73 -10.95
N SER A 51 -12.35 14.98 -10.49
CA SER A 51 -11.11 15.75 -10.34
C SER A 51 -10.05 15.04 -9.49
N THR A 52 -10.49 14.33 -8.45
CA THR A 52 -9.60 13.56 -7.56
C THR A 52 -9.19 12.19 -8.09
N GLN A 53 -9.65 11.75 -9.27
CA GLN A 53 -9.47 10.36 -9.72
C GLN A 53 -8.02 9.88 -9.71
N ALA A 54 -7.08 10.76 -10.03
CA ALA A 54 -5.65 10.46 -10.06
C ALA A 54 -4.94 10.57 -8.69
N SER A 55 -5.67 10.80 -7.59
CA SER A 55 -5.09 10.95 -6.25
C SER A 55 -5.60 9.88 -5.27
N ALA A 56 -4.87 9.73 -4.16
CA ALA A 56 -5.28 8.87 -3.03
C ALA A 56 -6.63 9.26 -2.40
N LEU A 57 -7.15 10.46 -2.70
CA LEU A 57 -8.41 10.96 -2.17
C LEU A 57 -9.64 10.39 -2.91
N PHE A 58 -9.46 9.79 -4.09
CA PHE A 58 -10.58 9.29 -4.88
C PHE A 58 -11.34 8.18 -4.14
N GLY A 59 -12.67 8.30 -4.11
CA GLY A 59 -13.56 7.31 -3.49
C GLY A 59 -13.66 7.40 -1.96
N LEU A 60 -12.88 8.27 -1.31
CA LEU A 60 -12.99 8.50 0.13
C LEU A 60 -14.09 9.53 0.43
N HIS A 61 -14.88 9.29 1.47
CA HIS A 61 -15.98 10.18 1.89
C HIS A 61 -15.57 11.14 3.02
N LEU A 62 -14.33 11.04 3.49
CA LEU A 62 -13.78 11.90 4.52
C LEU A 62 -13.40 13.27 3.95
N PRO A 63 -13.38 14.32 4.77
CA PRO A 63 -12.80 15.59 4.36
C PRO A 63 -11.31 15.40 4.04
N PRO A 64 -10.75 16.14 3.05
CA PRO A 64 -9.35 16.02 2.64
C PRO A 64 -8.37 16.20 3.81
N GLU A 65 -8.69 17.09 4.75
CA GLU A 65 -7.83 17.38 5.90
C GLU A 65 -7.70 16.20 6.87
N ALA A 66 -8.80 15.50 7.15
CA ALA A 66 -8.74 14.29 7.97
C ALA A 66 -7.92 13.17 7.29
N ILE A 67 -8.05 13.04 5.97
CA ILE A 67 -7.24 12.09 5.19
C ILE A 67 -5.75 12.45 5.29
N ARG A 68 -5.41 13.73 5.15
CA ARG A 68 -4.04 14.24 5.29
C ARG A 68 -3.46 13.93 6.67
N GLN A 69 -4.22 14.14 7.74
CA GLN A 69 -3.80 13.83 9.11
C GLN A 69 -3.57 12.33 9.32
N ILE A 70 -4.46 11.48 8.81
CA ILE A 70 -4.27 10.01 8.88
C ILE A 70 -2.97 9.60 8.19
N ILE A 71 -2.73 10.09 6.97
CA ILE A 71 -1.52 9.78 6.20
C ILE A 71 -0.27 10.30 6.92
N HIS A 72 -0.34 11.52 7.47
CA HIS A 72 0.76 12.10 8.25
C HIS A 72 1.10 11.24 9.47
N HIS A 73 0.11 10.83 10.27
CA HIS A 73 0.34 9.97 11.42
C HIS A 73 0.96 8.62 11.01
N ALA A 74 0.52 8.03 9.90
CA ALA A 74 1.10 6.80 9.39
C ALA A 74 2.57 6.99 8.94
N ALA A 75 2.90 8.12 8.30
CA ALA A 75 4.26 8.47 7.89
C ALA A 75 5.20 8.66 9.08
N GLU A 76 4.69 9.20 10.20
CA GLU A 76 5.41 9.33 11.48
C GLU A 76 5.52 8.00 12.26
N GLY A 77 5.01 6.89 11.71
CA GLY A 77 5.06 5.57 12.37
C GLY A 77 4.02 5.37 13.47
N VAL A 78 3.01 6.24 13.58
CA VAL A 78 1.91 6.07 14.55
C VAL A 78 0.99 4.95 14.10
N GLY A 79 0.77 3.97 14.98
CA GLY A 79 -0.08 2.81 14.68
C GLY A 79 -1.56 3.18 14.49
N VAL A 80 -2.27 2.41 13.66
CA VAL A 80 -3.69 2.61 13.28
C VAL A 80 -4.61 2.91 14.46
N ARG A 81 -4.48 2.16 15.56
CA ARG A 81 -5.33 2.34 16.76
C ARG A 81 -5.03 3.63 17.52
N ALA A 82 -3.77 4.06 17.54
CA ALA A 82 -3.38 5.32 18.17
C ALA A 82 -3.92 6.49 17.34
N THR A 83 -3.75 6.44 16.02
CA THR A 83 -4.33 7.42 15.07
C THR A 83 -5.84 7.51 15.20
N ALA A 84 -6.54 6.38 15.30
CA ALA A 84 -7.99 6.33 15.49
C ALA A 84 -8.44 7.03 16.78
N ARG A 85 -7.69 6.88 17.87
CA ARG A 85 -7.97 7.58 19.14
C ARG A 85 -7.69 9.07 19.04
N LEU A 86 -6.56 9.46 18.43
CA LEU A 86 -6.16 10.87 18.29
C LEU A 86 -7.13 11.69 17.43
N LEU A 87 -7.70 11.07 16.40
CA LEU A 87 -8.64 11.72 15.47
C LEU A 87 -10.11 11.46 15.82
N GLU A 88 -10.39 10.69 16.88
CA GLU A 88 -11.74 10.26 17.27
C GLU A 88 -12.51 9.56 16.13
N MET A 89 -11.83 8.66 15.43
CA MET A 89 -12.35 7.95 14.26
C MET A 89 -12.39 6.44 14.49
N ASP A 90 -13.25 5.76 13.73
CA ASP A 90 -13.22 4.31 13.69
C ASP A 90 -11.90 3.79 13.07
N LYS A 91 -11.30 2.77 13.70
CA LYS A 91 -10.02 2.19 13.30
C LYS A 91 -10.05 1.61 11.89
N ASP A 92 -11.19 1.06 11.44
CA ASP A 92 -11.31 0.44 10.12
C ASP A 92 -11.39 1.52 9.04
N THR A 93 -11.93 2.69 9.39
CA THR A 93 -11.84 3.88 8.54
C THR A 93 -10.40 4.39 8.38
N VAL A 94 -9.64 4.47 9.48
CA VAL A 94 -8.21 4.83 9.43
C VAL A 94 -7.44 3.82 8.57
N ASN A 95 -7.66 2.52 8.80
CA ASN A 95 -6.98 1.46 8.04
C ASN A 95 -7.29 1.54 6.53
N ARG A 96 -8.56 1.78 6.16
CA ARG A 96 -8.97 1.94 4.76
C ARG A 96 -8.25 3.10 4.07
N VAL A 97 -8.07 4.23 4.77
CA VAL A 97 -7.34 5.39 4.23
C VAL A 97 -5.87 5.05 4.03
N ILE A 98 -5.22 4.41 5.00
CA ILE A 98 -3.81 4.01 4.93
C ILE A 98 -3.57 3.04 3.77
N LEU A 99 -4.41 2.00 3.64
CA LEU A 99 -4.30 1.05 2.53
C LEU A 99 -4.44 1.74 1.18
N ARG A 100 -5.42 2.64 1.04
CA ARG A 100 -5.63 3.40 -0.20
C ARG A 100 -4.44 4.31 -0.54
N ALA A 101 -3.88 4.98 0.46
CA ALA A 101 -2.68 5.78 0.30
C ALA A 101 -1.48 4.90 -0.10
N GLY A 102 -1.31 3.73 0.52
CA GLY A 102 -0.27 2.76 0.20
C GLY A 102 -0.35 2.24 -1.24
N GLU A 103 -1.55 1.89 -1.73
CA GLU A 103 -1.78 1.53 -3.14
C GLU A 103 -1.34 2.64 -4.09
N HIS A 104 -1.69 3.89 -3.77
CA HIS A 104 -1.31 5.04 -4.57
C HIS A 104 0.21 5.26 -4.56
N CYS A 105 0.86 5.17 -3.39
CA CYS A 105 2.32 5.25 -3.27
C CYS A 105 3.02 4.15 -4.07
N ALA A 106 2.52 2.92 -4.06
CA ALA A 106 3.08 1.82 -4.84
C ALA A 106 3.01 2.10 -6.35
N HIS A 107 1.91 2.69 -6.83
CA HIS A 107 1.75 3.08 -8.23
C HIS A 107 2.73 4.19 -8.62
N VAL A 108 2.85 5.24 -7.79
CA VAL A 108 3.82 6.32 -7.99
C VAL A 108 5.25 5.79 -8.00
N LEU A 109 5.61 4.97 -7.01
CA LEU A 109 6.94 4.39 -6.88
C LEU A 109 7.29 3.53 -8.10
N SER A 110 6.35 2.71 -8.57
CA SER A 110 6.56 1.88 -9.77
C SER A 110 6.83 2.73 -11.02
N GLY A 111 6.13 3.87 -11.16
CA GLY A 111 6.40 4.84 -12.23
C GLY A 111 7.77 5.52 -12.10
N LEU A 112 8.17 5.89 -10.88
CA LEU A 112 9.45 6.56 -10.62
C LEU A 112 10.67 5.62 -10.74
N LEU A 113 10.52 4.34 -10.41
CA LEU A 113 11.60 3.36 -10.44
C LEU A 113 11.82 2.72 -11.83
N THR A 114 11.23 3.27 -12.89
CA THR A 114 11.41 2.75 -14.25
C THR A 114 12.65 3.38 -14.92
N SER A 115 13.50 2.57 -15.56
CA SER A 115 14.66 3.02 -16.35
C SER A 115 15.71 3.85 -15.59
N LEU A 116 16.04 3.42 -14.37
CA LEU A 116 17.08 4.07 -13.55
C LEU A 116 18.48 3.78 -14.12
N ASN A 117 19.15 4.81 -14.65
CA ASN A 117 20.57 4.77 -15.00
C ASN A 117 21.41 5.15 -13.78
N LEU A 118 21.63 4.20 -12.87
CA LEU A 118 22.43 4.41 -11.66
C LEU A 118 23.89 4.07 -11.96
N THR A 119 24.79 5.02 -11.71
CA THR A 119 26.25 4.78 -11.78
C THR A 119 26.75 4.01 -10.56
N GLU A 120 26.17 4.27 -9.38
CA GLU A 120 26.52 3.63 -8.12
C GLU A 120 25.24 3.42 -7.29
N VAL A 121 25.19 2.33 -6.52
CA VAL A 121 24.04 1.99 -5.66
C VAL A 121 24.57 1.69 -4.25
N GLN A 122 24.08 2.43 -3.26
CA GLN A 122 24.33 2.15 -1.84
C GLN A 122 23.19 1.32 -1.26
N LEU A 123 23.55 0.26 -0.55
CA LEU A 123 22.65 -0.72 0.06
C LEU A 123 23.01 -0.90 1.55
N ASP A 124 23.14 0.20 2.29
CA ASP A 124 23.60 0.19 3.68
C ASP A 124 22.55 -0.31 4.69
N GLU A 125 21.27 -0.38 4.30
CA GLU A 125 20.17 -0.84 5.17
C GLU A 125 19.37 -2.03 4.61
N LEU A 126 19.85 -2.70 3.55
CA LEU A 126 19.15 -3.84 2.97
C LEU A 126 19.36 -5.13 3.80
N TRP A 127 18.52 -5.35 4.80
CA TRP A 127 18.47 -6.62 5.54
C TRP A 127 17.46 -7.58 4.91
N SER A 128 17.93 -8.56 4.15
CA SER A 128 17.10 -9.64 3.61
C SER A 128 17.46 -10.99 4.22
N PHE A 129 16.45 -11.79 4.58
CA PHE A 129 16.66 -13.13 5.12
C PHE A 129 17.05 -14.11 4.01
N VAL A 130 18.30 -14.58 3.99
CA VAL A 130 18.73 -15.64 3.07
C VAL A 130 18.40 -17.01 3.68
N LYS A 131 17.43 -17.74 3.10
CA LYS A 131 17.12 -19.11 3.51
C LYS A 131 18.30 -20.03 3.22
N LYS A 132 18.95 -20.55 4.27
CA LYS A 132 20.06 -21.51 4.16
C LYS A 132 19.57 -22.82 3.52
N ARG A 133 19.99 -23.15 2.30
CA ARG A 133 19.80 -24.50 1.73
C ARG A 133 20.84 -25.44 2.35
N LYS A 134 20.39 -26.56 2.93
CA LYS A 134 21.25 -27.65 3.43
C LYS A 134 21.77 -28.46 2.24
N VAL A 135 22.79 -27.97 1.54
CA VAL A 135 23.43 -28.71 0.42
C VAL A 135 24.72 -29.43 0.87
N LEU A 136 25.24 -29.15 2.07
CA LEU A 136 26.57 -29.64 2.51
C LEU A 136 26.57 -30.41 3.84
N ALA A 137 25.47 -31.03 4.25
CA ALA A 137 25.52 -31.97 5.38
C ALA A 137 25.71 -33.38 4.84
N ALA A 138 26.95 -33.90 4.91
CA ALA A 138 27.22 -35.31 4.67
C ALA A 138 26.42 -36.18 5.69
N PRO A 139 25.91 -37.35 5.30
CA PRO A 139 25.15 -38.20 6.21
C PRO A 139 26.08 -38.69 7.31
N LYS A 140 25.72 -38.48 8.58
CA LYS A 140 26.42 -39.11 9.71
C LYS A 140 26.15 -40.61 9.66
N THR A 141 27.16 -41.39 9.27
CA THR A 141 27.18 -42.84 9.49
C THR A 141 27.21 -43.12 10.99
N LEU A 142 26.23 -43.89 11.45
CA LEU A 142 26.17 -44.46 12.79
C LEU A 142 27.34 -45.41 13.02
N SER A 143 28.04 -45.28 14.15
CA SER A 143 28.83 -46.36 14.74
C SER A 143 28.27 -46.73 16.11
N THR A 144 28.06 -48.03 16.27
CA THR A 144 27.38 -48.71 17.36
C THR A 144 28.34 -48.99 18.54
N SER A 145 27.74 -49.19 19.72
CA SER A 145 28.26 -49.87 20.94
C SER A 145 28.92 -48.93 21.97
N THR A 146 28.74 -49.05 23.29
CA THR A 146 28.07 -50.00 24.19
C THR A 146 27.93 -49.28 25.54
N GLY A 147 26.86 -49.48 26.35
CA GLY A 147 26.93 -49.07 27.76
C GLY A 147 25.65 -48.85 28.55
N ARG A 148 25.10 -49.96 29.06
CA ARG A 148 24.26 -50.11 30.28
C ARG A 148 22.83 -49.56 30.33
N ARG A 149 21.94 -50.50 30.65
CA ARG A 149 20.57 -50.35 31.10
C ARG A 149 20.52 -49.58 32.43
N GLY A 150 19.60 -48.62 32.52
CA GLY A 150 19.12 -48.04 33.77
C GLY A 150 17.61 -47.82 33.64
N SER A 151 16.85 -48.65 34.34
CA SER A 151 15.39 -48.63 34.43
C SER A 151 14.89 -47.47 35.28
N GLY A 152 13.89 -46.74 34.80
CA GLY A 152 13.16 -45.74 35.57
C GLY A 152 11.89 -45.31 34.86
N GLN A 153 10.82 -46.09 35.02
CA GLN A 153 9.46 -45.65 34.70
C GLN A 153 9.07 -44.52 35.64
N LEU A 154 8.44 -43.47 35.10
CA LEU A 154 7.52 -42.62 35.85
C LEU A 154 6.27 -42.41 34.99
N SER A 155 5.25 -43.17 35.38
CA SER A 155 3.86 -43.13 34.92
C SER A 155 3.23 -41.75 35.09
N MET A 156 2.63 -41.21 34.03
CA MET A 156 1.64 -40.13 34.12
C MET A 156 0.24 -40.77 34.16
N PRO A 157 -0.59 -40.54 35.19
CA PRO A 157 -2.00 -40.90 35.12
C PRO A 157 -2.80 -39.85 34.32
N PRO A 158 -3.77 -40.25 33.50
CA PRO A 158 -4.69 -39.33 32.87
C PRO A 158 -5.75 -38.87 33.88
N ARG A 159 -5.95 -37.56 34.01
CA ARG A 159 -7.12 -37.01 34.72
C ARG A 159 -8.25 -36.82 33.72
N ALA A 160 -9.32 -37.59 33.90
CA ALA A 160 -10.65 -37.32 33.39
C ALA A 160 -11.50 -36.78 34.56
N CYS A 161 -12.18 -35.68 34.32
CA CYS A 161 -13.53 -35.32 34.78
C CYS A 161 -14.04 -34.25 33.81
#